data_AF-A0A833SAE8-F1
#
_entry.id   AF-A0A833SAE8-F1
#
_cell.length_a   1.000
_cell.length_b   1.000
_cell.length_c   1.000
_cell.angle_alpha   90.00
_cell.angle_beta   90.00
_cell.angle_gamma   90.00
#
_symmetry.space_group_name_H-M   'P 1'
#
loop_
_entity.id
_entity.type
_entity.pdbx_description
1 polymer ?
#
loop_
_entity_poly.entity_id
_entity_poly.type
_entity_poly.pdbx_seq_one_letter_code
_entity_poly.pdbx_strand_id
1 'polypeptide(L)' 'MTPDVTDGAVFGVDALIESLVLQSRCYDAIDLGPLRMEDGPEDSLIVTIKCQLTITKNML' A
#
# COMPACT_ATOMS: atom_id res chain seq x y z
N MET A 1 18.82 8.39 -7.81
CA MET A 1 17.42 7.90 -7.78
C MET A 1 17.05 7.56 -9.21
N THR A 2 16.65 6.32 -9.47
CA THR A 2 16.18 5.91 -10.81
C THR A 2 14.82 6.56 -11.04
N PRO A 3 14.57 7.21 -12.19
CA PRO A 3 13.34 7.97 -12.45
C PRO A 3 12.05 7.16 -12.36
N ASP A 4 12.14 5.82 -12.43
CA ASP A 4 10.99 4.91 -12.35
C ASP A 4 10.68 4.42 -10.92
N VAL A 5 11.42 4.91 -9.92
CA VAL A 5 11.14 4.62 -8.51
C VAL A 5 10.35 5.80 -7.97
N THR A 6 9.03 5.66 -7.90
CA THR A 6 8.20 6.58 -7.11
C THR A 6 8.41 6.27 -5.64
N ASP A 7 8.45 7.30 -4.80
CA ASP A 7 8.68 7.16 -3.34
C ASP A 7 7.50 6.47 -2.61
N GLY A 8 6.56 5.87 -3.36
CA GLY A 8 5.35 5.23 -2.84
C GLY A 8 4.33 6.21 -2.26
N ALA A 9 4.54 7.51 -2.40
CA ALA A 9 3.65 8.53 -1.88
C ALA A 9 2.38 8.63 -2.74
N VAL A 10 1.22 8.44 -2.11
CA VAL A 10 -0.09 8.51 -2.75
C VAL A 10 -0.96 9.49 -1.97
N PHE A 11 -1.55 10.46 -2.68
CA PHE A 11 -2.32 11.55 -2.07
C PHE A 11 -3.77 11.52 -2.54
N GLY A 12 -4.69 11.38 -1.59
CA GLY A 12 -6.13 11.32 -1.87
C GLY A 12 -6.66 9.90 -2.08
N VAL A 13 -7.97 9.76 -1.92
CA VAL A 13 -8.67 8.46 -1.95
C VAL A 13 -8.61 7.84 -3.35
N ASP A 14 -8.81 8.62 -4.41
CA ASP A 14 -8.80 8.10 -5.77
C ASP A 14 -7.43 7.52 -6.15
N ALA A 15 -6.36 8.26 -5.85
CA ALA A 15 -5.00 7.80 -6.10
C ALA A 15 -4.66 6.55 -5.26
N LEU A 16 -5.18 6.45 -4.03
CA LEU A 16 -5.03 5.26 -3.17
C LEU A 16 -5.71 4.04 -3.80
N ILE A 17 -6.94 4.19 -4.29
CA ILE A 17 -7.67 3.11 -4.97
C ILE A 17 -6.95 2.68 -6.24
N GLU A 18 -6.48 3.63 -7.06
CA GLU A 18 -5.69 3.32 -8.27
C GLU A 18 -4.41 2.56 -7.94
N SER A 19 -3.71 2.95 -6.87
CA SER A 19 -2.52 2.25 -6.39
C SER A 19 -2.84 0.82 -5.96
N LEU A 20 -3.94 0.60 -5.23
CA LEU A 20 -4.38 -0.74 -4.82
C LEU A 20 -4.75 -1.61 -6.03
N VAL A 21 -5.41 -1.04 -7.05
CA VAL A 21 -5.73 -1.74 -8.32
C VAL A 21 -4.46 -2.12 -9.08
N LEU A 22 -3.44 -1.27 -9.07
CA LEU A 22 -2.15 -1.61 -9.67
C LEU A 22 -1.49 -2.77 -8.91
N GLN A 23 -1.45 -2.70 -7.58
CA GLN A 23 -0.87 -3.74 -6.73
C GLN A 23 -1.59 -5.08 -6.87
N SER A 24 -2.91 -5.10 -7.06
CA SER A 24 -3.68 -6.33 -7.25
C SER A 24 -3.35 -7.07 -8.56
N ARG A 25 -2.68 -6.41 -9.52
CA ARG A 25 -2.19 -7.06 -10.75
C ARG A 25 -0.84 -7.73 -10.53
N CYS A 26 -0.07 -7.26 -9.55
CA CYS A 26 1.26 -7.75 -9.23
C CYS A 26 1.23 -8.89 -8.22
N TYR A 27 0.20 -8.92 -7.36
CA TYR A 27 0.09 -9.86 -6.25
C TYR A 27 -1.23 -10.63 -6.32
N ASP A 28 -1.15 -11.95 -6.28
CA ASP A 28 -2.31 -12.86 -6.30
C ASP A 28 -3.20 -12.68 -5.05
N ALA A 29 -2.58 -12.34 -3.92
CA ALA A 29 -3.26 -12.00 -2.68
C ALA A 29 -2.45 -10.94 -1.91
N ILE A 30 -3.16 -9.91 -1.44
CA ILE A 30 -2.64 -8.90 -0.53
C ILE A 30 -3.57 -8.90 0.69
N ASP A 31 -3.04 -9.26 1.85
CA ASP A 31 -3.76 -9.14 3.12
C ASP A 31 -3.21 -7.93 3.89
N LEU A 32 -4.04 -6.90 4.03
CA LEU A 32 -3.74 -5.67 4.76
C LEU A 32 -4.56 -5.66 6.06
N GLY A 33 -3.98 -6.23 7.12
CA GLY A 33 -4.59 -6.21 8.45
C GLY A 33 -4.13 -4.97 9.25
N PRO A 34 -5.04 -4.12 9.78
CA PRO A 34 -4.65 -3.06 10.70
C PRO A 34 -4.16 -3.70 12.00
N LEU A 35 -2.92 -3.43 12.37
CA LEU A 35 -2.36 -3.82 13.67
C LEU A 35 -2.70 -2.80 14.75
N ARG A 36 -2.69 -1.52 14.38
CA ARG A 36 -2.94 -0.40 15.29
C ARG A 36 -3.39 0.82 14.50
N MET A 37 -4.37 1.54 15.03
CA MET A 37 -4.85 2.81 14.52
C MET A 37 -4.83 3.81 15.66
N GLU A 38 -4.26 4.98 15.44
CA GLU A 38 -4.17 6.04 16.44
C GLU A 38 -4.29 7.42 15.80
N ASP A 39 -4.93 8.34 16.52
CA ASP A 39 -5.04 9.73 16.09
C ASP A 39 -3.65 10.38 16.10
N GLY A 40 -3.28 10.95 14.96
CA GLY A 40 -2.07 11.73 14.79
C GLY A 40 -2.34 13.23 14.94
N PRO A 41 -1.30 14.07 14.82
CA PRO A 41 -1.45 15.52 14.84
C PRO A 41 -2.25 16.02 13.63
N GLU A 42 -2.80 17.23 13.73
CA GLU A 42 -3.44 17.94 12.60
C GLU A 42 -4.53 17.13 11.88
N ASP A 43 -5.43 16.51 12.66
CA ASP A 43 -6.54 15.69 12.16
C ASP A 43 -6.09 14.50 11.27
N SER A 44 -4.87 14.00 11.52
CA SER A 44 -4.36 12.80 10.84
C SER A 44 -4.70 11.51 11.58
N LEU A 45 -4.71 10.40 10.85
CA LEU A 45 -4.84 9.05 11.41
C LEU A 45 -3.60 8.25 11.05
N ILE A 46 -2.88 7.76 12.05
CA ILE A 46 -1.72 6.90 11.87
C ILE A 46 -2.20 5.45 11.93
N VAL A 47 -2.05 4.74 10.81
CA VAL A 47 -2.42 3.33 10.69
C VAL A 47 -1.16 2.50 10.51
N THR A 48 -0.89 1.61 11.45
CA THR A 48 0.13 0.57 11.30
C THR A 48 -0.55 -0.68 10.76
N ILE A 49 -0.13 -1.14 9.58
CA ILE A 49 -0.63 -2.36 8.95
C ILE A 49 0.42 -3.47 8.98
N LYS A 50 -0.04 -4.72 9.04
CA LYS A 50 0.78 -5.87 8.66
C LYS A 50 0.38 -6.25 7.24
N CYS A 51 1.36 -6.26 6.35
CA CYS A 51 1.17 -6.77 4.99
C CYS A 51 1.83 -8.15 4.89
N GLN A 52 1.09 -9.14 4.41
CA GLN A 52 1.65 -10.43 4.02
C GLN A 52 1.51 -10.60 2.51
N LEU A 53 2.64 -10.81 1.84
CA LEU A 53 2.74 -10.96 0.39
C LEU A 53 3.39 -12.30 0.08
N THR A 54 2.79 -13.06 -0.85
CA THR A 54 3.37 -14.29 -1.37
C THR A 54 3.85 -14.05 -2.79
N ILE A 55 5.16 -14.12 -3.01
CA ILE A 55 5.75 -13.96 -4.35
C ILE A 55 5.88 -15.33 -4.99
N THR A 56 5.24 -15.53 -6.14
CA THR A 56 5.30 -16.77 -6.93
C THR A 56 6.12 -16.56 -8.19
N LYS A 57 6.47 -17.66 -8.88
CA LYS A 57 7.24 -17.62 -10.13
C LYS A 57 6.53 -16.86 -11.26
N ASN A 58 5.21 -16.68 -11.18
CA ASN A 58 4.42 -15.98 -12.18
C ASN A 58 4.43 -14.45 -11.99
N MET A 59 5.05 -13.96 -10.91
CA MET A 59 5.14 -12.53 -10.55
C MET A 59 6.51 -11.90 -10.90
N LEU A 60 7.37 -12.60 -11.66
CA LEU A 60 8.70 -12.17 -12.10
C LEU A 60 8.76 -11.98 -13.62
#